data_AF-A0A0C9UKH6-F1
#
_entry.id   AF-A0A0C9UKH6-F1
#
_cell.length_a   1.000
_cell.length_b   1.000
_cell.length_c   1.000
_cell.angle_alpha   90.00
_cell.angle_beta   90.00
_cell.angle_gamma   90.00
#
_symmetry.space_group_name_H-M   'P 1'
#
loop_
_entity.id
_entity.type
_entity.pdbx_description
1 polymer ?
#
loop_
_entity_poly.entity_id
_entity_poly.type
_entity_poly.pdbx_seq_one_letter_code
_entity_poly.pdbx_strand_id
1 'polypeptide(L)'
;MDQSNNGFMRSRPAPNVSNKTPRKPRKSNSSTSFHDIKPSKLLLSLEDCTPMDPFLFQESTAPSGPSSGLQTSIEKLNAASFDVPDRIERESYGDTTTTRDFPRYVENYRVWWVEREGRLQQQDPSYTPIPPFPITVAKVVFFLDYEKSRPKRKCGGGEILGTQVGSSLVSQTINALEAKRKRECHKHPKNHDTQKSLRDDLRTKVIEGAMKHKKP
;
A
#
# COMPACT_ATOMS: atom_id res chain seq x y z
N MET A 1 37.32 -1.41 64.76
CA MET A 1 36.74 -2.65 64.20
C MET A 1 36.38 -2.34 62.76
N ASP A 2 37.35 -2.31 61.86
CA ASP A 2 37.97 -3.46 61.18
C ASP A 2 37.11 -4.06 60.05
N GLN A 3 37.73 -4.06 58.86
CA GLN A 3 37.70 -5.10 57.83
C GLN A 3 36.46 -5.14 56.90
N SER A 4 36.63 -4.78 55.62
CA SER A 4 37.14 -5.61 54.52
C SER A 4 36.19 -6.75 54.15
N ASN A 5 35.61 -6.73 52.93
CA ASN A 5 35.91 -7.74 51.90
C ASN A 5 35.07 -7.65 50.61
N ASN A 6 35.81 -7.78 49.51
CA ASN A 6 35.57 -8.60 48.31
C ASN A 6 34.29 -8.35 47.49
N GLY A 7 34.36 -7.88 46.24
CA GLY A 7 35.28 -8.36 45.21
C GLY A 7 34.76 -9.66 44.60
N PHE A 8 33.66 -9.59 43.83
CA PHE A 8 33.15 -10.72 43.07
C PHE A 8 33.12 -10.40 41.57
N MET A 9 34.26 -10.64 40.94
CA MET A 9 34.42 -10.81 39.50
C MET A 9 33.50 -11.93 39.02
N ARG A 10 32.43 -11.60 38.28
CA ARG A 10 31.73 -12.59 37.45
C ARG A 10 32.25 -12.50 36.02
N SER A 11 33.15 -13.43 35.71
CA SER A 11 33.61 -13.76 34.37
C SER A 11 32.43 -13.96 33.41
N ARG A 12 32.42 -13.21 32.31
CA ARG A 12 31.52 -13.46 31.17
C ARG A 12 32.14 -14.55 30.29
N PRO A 13 31.44 -15.66 29.98
CA PRO A 13 31.89 -16.58 28.95
C PRO A 13 31.70 -15.97 27.56
N ALA A 14 32.70 -16.16 26.70
CA ALA A 14 32.78 -15.70 25.32
C ALA A 14 31.74 -16.37 24.40
N PRO A 15 31.34 -15.72 23.29
CA PRO A 15 30.44 -16.30 22.30
C PRO A 15 31.14 -17.37 21.44
N ASN A 16 30.51 -18.55 21.39
CA ASN A 16 30.89 -19.66 20.53
C ASN A 16 30.62 -19.33 19.05
N VAL A 17 31.70 -19.29 18.27
CA VAL A 17 31.71 -19.18 16.81
C VAL A 17 31.48 -20.57 16.23
N SER A 18 30.37 -20.77 15.52
CA SER A 18 30.27 -21.88 14.57
C SER A 18 29.53 -21.45 13.30
N ASN A 19 30.32 -21.42 12.23
CA ASN A 19 29.96 -21.21 10.85
C ASN A 19 28.97 -22.28 10.36
N LYS A 20 28.04 -21.88 9.46
CA LYS A 20 27.81 -22.54 8.16
C LYS A 20 26.65 -21.87 7.42
N THR A 21 27.02 -21.11 6.39
CA THR A 21 26.16 -20.63 5.30
C THR A 21 25.95 -21.76 4.28
N PRO A 22 24.71 -22.12 3.92
CA PRO A 22 24.45 -22.84 2.68
C PRO A 22 24.17 -21.87 1.53
N ARG A 23 24.77 -22.21 0.38
CA ARG A 23 24.82 -21.47 -0.87
C ARG A 23 23.44 -21.34 -1.53
N LYS A 24 23.26 -20.21 -2.24
CA LYS A 24 22.12 -19.92 -3.14
C LYS A 24 21.98 -20.97 -4.25
N PRO A 25 20.76 -21.42 -4.59
CA PRO A 25 20.48 -22.02 -5.88
C PRO A 25 20.27 -20.95 -6.97
N ARG A 26 21.17 -21.07 -7.95
CA ARG A 26 21.15 -20.77 -9.40
C ARG A 26 19.82 -20.29 -10.02
N LYS A 27 19.93 -19.18 -10.77
CA LYS A 27 18.94 -18.65 -11.72
C LYS A 27 18.61 -19.70 -12.79
N SER A 28 17.33 -19.99 -13.00
CA SER A 28 16.81 -20.57 -14.24
C SER A 28 16.07 -19.48 -15.00
N ASN A 29 16.59 -19.15 -16.18
CA ASN A 29 15.94 -18.29 -17.15
C ASN A 29 15.00 -19.16 -17.99
N SER A 30 13.70 -19.11 -17.77
CA SER A 30 12.72 -19.67 -18.71
C SER A 30 12.22 -18.55 -19.62
N SER A 31 12.90 -18.42 -20.75
CA SER A 31 12.43 -17.70 -21.92
C SER A 31 11.15 -18.38 -22.40
N THR A 32 10.02 -17.68 -22.35
CA THR A 32 8.81 -18.07 -23.08
C THR A 32 8.47 -16.95 -24.05
N SER A 33 8.98 -17.17 -25.25
CA SER A 33 8.57 -16.55 -26.50
C SER A 33 7.08 -16.80 -26.73
N PHE A 34 6.26 -15.76 -26.63
CA PHE A 34 4.93 -15.77 -27.25
C PHE A 34 5.09 -15.29 -28.69
N HIS A 35 5.24 -16.28 -29.58
CA HIS A 35 5.03 -16.12 -31.00
C HIS A 35 3.56 -15.76 -31.28
N ASP A 36 3.39 -14.79 -32.18
CA ASP A 36 2.39 -14.78 -33.25
C ASP A 36 0.93 -15.05 -32.88
N ILE A 37 0.21 -14.00 -32.47
CA ILE A 37 -1.24 -13.91 -32.70
C ILE A 37 -1.45 -13.15 -34.00
N LYS A 38 -1.55 -13.88 -35.11
CA LYS A 38 -2.06 -13.36 -36.38
C LYS A 38 -3.54 -12.97 -36.20
N PRO A 39 -3.96 -11.75 -36.56
CA PRO A 39 -5.38 -11.45 -36.68
C PRO A 39 -5.92 -12.11 -37.96
N SER A 40 -6.74 -13.15 -37.76
CA SER A 40 -7.55 -13.74 -38.83
C SER A 40 -8.51 -12.67 -39.38
N LYS A 41 -8.34 -12.33 -40.65
CA LYS A 41 -9.28 -11.57 -41.46
C LYS A 41 -10.62 -12.30 -41.50
N LEU A 42 -11.62 -11.80 -40.79
CA LEU A 42 -13.02 -12.11 -41.10
C LEU A 42 -13.51 -11.05 -42.09
N LEU A 43 -13.49 -11.46 -43.34
CA LEU A 43 -14.05 -10.75 -44.48
C LEU A 43 -15.54 -11.14 -44.50
N LEU A 44 -16.39 -10.31 -43.91
CA LEU A 44 -17.84 -10.43 -44.06
C LEU A 44 -18.28 -9.49 -45.18
N SER A 45 -18.88 -10.10 -46.21
CA SER A 45 -19.44 -9.45 -47.39
C SER A 45 -20.36 -8.30 -47.03
N LEU A 46 -20.07 -7.17 -47.65
CA LEU A 46 -20.99 -6.11 -47.98
C LEU A 46 -21.85 -6.62 -49.15
N GLU A 47 -23.17 -6.80 -49.01
CA GLU A 47 -24.21 -6.52 -50.03
C GLU A 47 -25.62 -6.51 -49.37
N ASP A 48 -26.26 -5.35 -49.44
CA ASP A 48 -27.69 -5.03 -49.63
C ASP A 48 -28.81 -5.59 -48.73
N CYS A 49 -29.40 -4.68 -47.91
CA CYS A 49 -30.86 -4.58 -47.75
C CYS A 49 -31.30 -3.17 -47.28
N THR A 50 -31.81 -2.43 -48.26
CA THR A 50 -32.72 -1.26 -48.31
C THR A 50 -33.11 -0.46 -47.04
N PRO A 51 -33.29 0.88 -47.18
CA PRO A 51 -33.72 1.78 -46.11
C PRO A 51 -35.26 1.76 -45.94
N MET A 52 -35.73 1.60 -44.70
CA MET A 52 -37.13 1.80 -44.31
C MET A 52 -37.26 2.98 -43.35
N ASP A 53 -38.37 3.69 -43.51
CA ASP A 53 -38.74 5.04 -43.10
C ASP A 53 -38.44 5.53 -41.66
N PRO A 54 -38.34 6.87 -41.47
CA PRO A 54 -38.24 7.53 -40.18
C PRO A 54 -39.61 7.63 -39.53
N PHE A 55 -40.04 6.56 -38.86
CA PHE A 55 -41.25 6.60 -38.04
C PHE A 55 -40.96 7.29 -36.70
N LEU A 56 -41.66 8.40 -36.48
CA LEU A 56 -41.86 9.11 -35.22
C LEU A 56 -41.90 8.17 -34.00
N PHE A 57 -40.81 8.09 -33.24
CA PHE A 57 -40.85 7.65 -31.85
C PHE A 57 -40.69 8.88 -30.94
N GLN A 58 -41.81 9.56 -30.74
CA GLN A 58 -41.95 10.56 -29.71
C GLN A 58 -42.29 9.84 -28.40
N GLU A 59 -41.27 9.25 -27.77
CA GLU A 59 -41.42 8.66 -26.44
C GLU A 59 -41.03 9.68 -25.38
N SER A 60 -42.05 10.36 -24.87
CA SER A 60 -42.00 11.10 -23.62
C SER A 60 -41.67 10.14 -22.47
N THR A 61 -40.42 10.11 -22.01
CA THR A 61 -40.05 9.48 -20.74
C THR A 61 -39.53 10.52 -19.76
N ALA A 62 -40.37 10.79 -18.76
CA ALA A 62 -40.01 11.54 -17.57
C ALA A 62 -38.82 10.86 -16.86
N PRO A 63 -37.91 11.60 -16.22
CA PRO A 63 -36.86 11.02 -15.39
C PRO A 63 -37.47 10.50 -14.07
N SER A 64 -38.06 9.30 -14.10
CA SER A 64 -38.39 8.57 -12.88
C SER A 64 -37.08 8.15 -12.20
N GLY A 65 -36.67 8.89 -11.17
CA GLY A 65 -35.53 8.52 -10.34
C GLY A 65 -35.69 7.08 -9.80
N PRO A 66 -34.59 6.34 -9.60
CA PRO A 66 -34.68 4.95 -9.18
C PRO A 66 -35.42 4.86 -7.84
N SER A 67 -36.42 3.95 -7.76
CA SER A 67 -37.16 3.65 -6.53
C SER A 67 -36.20 3.51 -5.34
N SER A 68 -36.51 4.14 -4.20
CA SER A 68 -35.64 4.19 -3.01
C SER A 68 -35.16 2.80 -2.56
N GLY A 69 -35.98 1.75 -2.74
CA GLY A 69 -35.60 0.37 -2.44
C GLY A 69 -34.57 -0.23 -3.40
N LEU A 70 -34.64 0.13 -4.68
CA LEU A 70 -33.66 -0.27 -5.69
C LEU A 70 -32.30 0.37 -5.42
N GLN A 71 -32.26 1.68 -5.10
CA GLN A 71 -31.02 2.38 -4.75
C GLN A 71 -30.31 1.72 -3.56
N THR A 72 -31.07 1.43 -2.50
CA THR A 72 -30.54 0.73 -1.31
C THR A 72 -29.96 -0.65 -1.66
N SER A 73 -30.62 -1.39 -2.56
CA SER A 73 -30.16 -2.71 -2.98
C SER A 73 -28.88 -2.62 -3.82
N ILE A 74 -28.77 -1.62 -4.69
CA ILE A 74 -27.56 -1.34 -5.48
C ILE A 74 -26.39 -0.95 -4.57
N GLU A 75 -26.61 -0.10 -3.56
CA GLU A 75 -25.57 0.27 -2.59
C GLU A 75 -25.05 -0.93 -1.82
N LYS A 76 -25.94 -1.82 -1.36
CA LYS A 76 -25.56 -3.08 -0.70
C LYS A 76 -24.75 -4.00 -1.62
N LEU A 77 -25.20 -4.15 -2.87
CA LEU A 77 -24.47 -4.94 -3.88
C LEU A 77 -23.07 -4.37 -4.12
N ASN A 78 -22.98 -3.05 -4.30
CA ASN A 78 -21.70 -2.37 -4.49
C ASN A 78 -20.80 -2.56 -3.26
N ALA A 79 -21.31 -2.38 -2.04
CA ALA A 79 -20.55 -2.62 -0.81
C ALA A 79 -20.01 -4.06 -0.75
N ALA A 80 -20.85 -5.06 -1.01
CA ALA A 80 -20.47 -6.46 -1.03
C ALA A 80 -19.46 -6.80 -2.15
N SER A 81 -19.49 -6.07 -3.28
CA SER A 81 -18.54 -6.28 -4.38
C SER A 81 -17.09 -6.00 -3.97
N PHE A 82 -16.86 -5.12 -2.98
CA PHE A 82 -15.52 -4.83 -2.48
C PHE A 82 -14.95 -5.96 -1.60
N ASP A 83 -15.77 -6.87 -1.08
CA ASP A 83 -15.31 -8.04 -0.31
C ASP A 83 -14.77 -9.16 -1.21
N VAL A 84 -15.19 -9.19 -2.48
CA VAL A 84 -14.78 -10.23 -3.44
C VAL A 84 -13.27 -10.20 -3.72
N PRO A 85 -12.64 -9.05 -4.04
CA PRO A 85 -11.19 -8.96 -4.16
C PRO A 85 -10.44 -9.39 -2.89
N ASP A 86 -10.92 -9.03 -1.70
CA ASP A 86 -10.30 -9.41 -0.43
C ASP A 86 -10.35 -10.93 -0.20
N ARG A 87 -11.46 -11.58 -0.59
CA ARG A 87 -11.59 -13.04 -0.55
C ARG A 87 -10.66 -13.71 -1.55
N ILE A 88 -10.66 -13.26 -2.81
CA ILE A 88 -9.78 -13.80 -3.86
C ILE A 88 -8.32 -13.62 -3.48
N GLU A 89 -7.94 -12.49 -2.89
CA GLU A 89 -6.57 -12.26 -2.43
C GLU A 89 -6.18 -13.24 -1.32
N ARG A 90 -7.08 -13.48 -0.36
CA ARG A 90 -6.84 -14.47 0.71
C ARG A 90 -6.67 -15.90 0.17
N GLU A 91 -7.39 -16.25 -0.90
CA GLU A 91 -7.36 -17.58 -1.52
C GLU A 91 -6.20 -17.75 -2.51
N SER A 92 -5.85 -16.71 -3.26
CA SER A 92 -4.87 -16.76 -4.35
C SER A 92 -3.43 -16.54 -3.89
N TYR A 93 -3.23 -15.76 -2.82
CA TYR A 93 -1.89 -15.50 -2.28
C TYR A 93 -1.56 -16.51 -1.17
N GLY A 94 -1.23 -17.72 -1.60
CA GLY A 94 -0.36 -18.59 -0.80
C GLY A 94 0.98 -17.88 -0.57
N ASP A 95 1.13 -17.25 0.60
CA ASP A 95 2.40 -16.94 1.24
C ASP A 95 3.42 -16.08 0.44
N THR A 96 2.97 -15.20 -0.45
CA THR A 96 3.91 -14.21 -1.00
C THR A 96 4.38 -13.29 0.12
N THR A 97 5.69 -13.26 0.36
CA THR A 97 6.33 -12.48 1.43
C THR A 97 5.93 -11.00 1.43
N THR A 98 5.62 -10.46 0.25
CA THR A 98 5.22 -9.05 0.07
C THR A 98 3.83 -8.76 0.63
N THR A 99 2.81 -9.59 0.35
CA THR A 99 1.46 -9.41 0.91
C THR A 99 1.46 -9.60 2.43
N ARG A 100 2.29 -10.52 2.93
CA ARG A 100 2.48 -10.75 4.37
C ARG A 100 3.04 -9.53 5.10
N ASP A 101 3.90 -8.75 4.44
CA ASP A 101 4.54 -7.59 5.04
C ASP A 101 3.69 -6.30 4.95
N PHE A 102 2.66 -6.25 4.10
CA PHE A 102 1.80 -5.06 3.95
C PHE A 102 1.12 -4.61 5.25
N PRO A 103 0.49 -5.50 6.05
CA PRO A 103 -0.08 -5.13 7.34
C PRO A 103 0.93 -4.43 8.26
N ARG A 104 2.20 -4.88 8.26
CA ARG A 104 3.26 -4.28 9.06
C ARG A 104 3.54 -2.83 8.64
N TYR A 105 3.59 -2.54 7.34
CA TYR A 105 3.81 -1.17 6.86
C TYR A 105 2.65 -0.24 7.20
N VAL A 106 1.41 -0.74 7.07
CA VAL A 106 0.20 0.02 7.44
C VAL A 106 0.17 0.29 8.94
N GLU A 107 0.53 -0.69 9.77
CA GLU A 107 0.56 -0.55 11.23
C GLU A 107 1.66 0.41 11.68
N ASN A 108 2.85 0.35 11.08
CA ASN A 108 3.92 1.32 11.34
C ASN A 108 3.47 2.76 11.06
N TYR A 109 2.77 2.98 9.94
CA TYR A 109 2.18 4.28 9.63
C TYR A 109 1.16 4.70 10.69
N ARG A 110 0.24 3.80 11.08
CA ARG A 110 -0.82 4.08 12.05
C ARG A 110 -0.25 4.50 13.40
N VAL A 111 0.70 3.72 13.93
CA VAL A 111 1.37 4.00 15.22
C VAL A 111 2.09 5.33 15.16
N TRP A 112 2.91 5.54 14.12
CA TRP A 112 3.64 6.79 13.96
C TRP A 112 2.73 8.02 13.86
N TRP A 113 1.61 7.89 13.14
CA TRP A 113 0.66 8.98 12.97
C TRP A 113 0.02 9.38 14.31
N VAL A 114 -0.44 8.39 15.09
CA VAL A 114 -1.01 8.63 16.41
C VAL A 114 0.00 9.31 17.34
N GLU A 115 1.25 8.87 17.33
CA GLU A 115 2.31 9.51 18.12
C GLU A 115 2.60 10.95 17.66
N ARG A 116 2.59 11.21 16.35
CA ARG A 116 2.76 12.57 15.79
C ARG A 116 1.65 13.50 16.25
N GLU A 117 0.40 13.08 16.11
CA GLU A 117 -0.76 13.89 16.50
C GLU A 117 -0.80 14.10 18.01
N GLY A 118 -0.43 13.10 18.81
CA GLY A 118 -0.28 13.23 20.25
C GLY A 118 0.77 14.28 20.65
N ARG A 119 1.90 14.34 19.94
CA ARG A 119 2.90 15.41 20.15
C ARG A 119 2.36 16.79 19.80
N LEU A 120 1.59 16.93 18.73
CA LEU A 120 0.97 18.21 18.35
C LEU A 120 -0.05 18.67 19.40
N GLN A 121 -0.88 17.76 19.91
CA GLN A 121 -1.85 18.06 20.96
C GLN A 121 -1.18 18.43 22.31
N GLN A 122 -0.02 17.84 22.62
CA GLN A 122 0.75 18.22 23.81
C GLN A 122 1.33 19.64 23.69
N GLN A 123 1.71 20.05 22.47
CA GLN A 123 2.24 21.39 22.21
C GLN A 123 1.13 22.45 22.15
N ASP A 124 -0.02 22.07 21.61
CA ASP A 124 -1.20 22.92 21.51
C ASP A 124 -2.44 22.13 22.00
N PRO A 125 -2.87 22.33 23.26
CA PRO A 125 -4.05 21.64 23.79
C PRO A 125 -5.36 21.96 23.06
N SER A 126 -5.42 23.04 22.27
CA SER A 126 -6.58 23.39 21.44
C SER A 126 -6.61 22.63 20.11
N TYR A 127 -5.50 22.00 19.73
CA TYR A 127 -5.39 21.19 18.53
C TYR A 127 -6.21 19.90 18.67
N THR A 128 -7.03 19.61 17.66
CA THR A 128 -7.78 18.35 17.57
C THR A 128 -6.98 17.32 16.76
N PRO A 129 -6.59 16.17 17.35
CA PRO A 129 -5.84 15.13 16.66
C PRO A 129 -6.58 14.61 15.42
N ILE A 130 -5.86 14.53 14.29
CA ILE A 130 -6.41 14.01 13.04
C ILE A 130 -6.28 12.48 13.03
N PRO A 131 -7.35 11.71 12.76
CA PRO A 131 -7.25 10.26 12.73
C PRO A 131 -6.33 9.77 11.59
N PRO A 132 -5.65 8.61 11.75
CA PRO A 132 -4.73 8.07 10.74
C PRO A 132 -5.44 7.66 9.43
N PHE A 133 -6.70 7.26 9.52
CA PHE A 133 -7.54 6.88 8.38
C PHE A 133 -8.60 7.95 8.10
N PRO A 134 -9.02 8.15 6.83
CA PRO A 134 -8.46 7.50 5.65
C PRO A 134 -7.02 7.95 5.34
N ILE A 135 -6.30 7.10 4.60
CA ILE A 135 -4.95 7.41 4.11
C ILE A 135 -5.07 8.45 3.00
N THR A 136 -4.51 9.63 3.21
CA THR A 136 -4.44 10.71 2.21
C THR A 136 -2.99 11.02 1.89
N VAL A 137 -2.75 11.65 0.74
CA VAL A 137 -1.39 11.99 0.31
C VAL A 137 -0.66 12.87 1.33
N ALA A 138 -1.35 13.87 1.88
CA ALA A 138 -0.74 14.77 2.87
C ALA A 138 -0.16 14.00 4.07
N LYS A 139 -0.92 13.03 4.60
CA LYS A 139 -0.48 12.21 5.73
C LYS A 139 0.71 11.33 5.35
N VAL A 140 0.66 10.72 4.16
CA VAL A 140 1.73 9.88 3.63
C VAL A 140 3.01 10.67 3.42
N VAL A 141 2.94 11.90 2.90
CA VAL A 141 4.13 12.75 2.70
C VAL A 141 4.87 13.00 4.02
N PHE A 142 4.16 13.36 5.09
CA PHE A 142 4.77 13.53 6.41
C PHE A 142 5.38 12.23 6.93
N PHE A 143 4.72 11.10 6.74
CA PHE A 143 5.24 9.80 7.15
C PHE A 143 6.49 9.39 6.37
N LEU A 144 6.49 9.59 5.06
CA LEU A 144 7.64 9.26 4.22
C LEU A 144 8.85 10.15 4.51
N ASP A 145 8.63 11.42 4.86
CA ASP A 145 9.69 12.33 5.30
C ASP A 145 10.37 11.86 6.60
N TYR A 146 9.57 11.34 7.54
CA TYR A 146 10.09 10.64 8.72
C TYR A 146 10.82 9.34 8.36
N GLU A 147 10.21 8.47 7.54
CA GLU A 147 10.78 7.16 7.21
C GLU A 147 12.14 7.29 6.50
N LYS A 148 12.35 8.30 5.64
CA LYS A 148 13.67 8.51 4.99
C LYS A 148 14.77 8.97 5.95
N SER A 149 14.42 9.64 7.05
CA SER A 149 15.40 10.20 8.00
C SER A 149 15.75 9.22 9.11
N ARG A 150 14.93 8.19 9.29
CA ARG A 150 15.06 7.21 10.35
C ARG A 150 16.22 6.21 10.09
N PRO A 151 16.99 5.83 11.14
CA PRO A 151 18.01 4.82 11.02
C PRO A 151 17.44 3.42 10.79
N LYS A 152 18.21 2.58 10.08
CA LYS A 152 17.85 1.16 9.92
C LYS A 152 17.87 0.46 11.28
N ARG A 153 16.95 -0.46 11.50
CA ARG A 153 16.97 -1.36 12.66
C ARG A 153 17.72 -2.66 12.35
N LYS A 154 18.48 -3.16 13.32
CA LYS A 154 19.10 -4.49 13.27
C LYS A 154 18.05 -5.58 13.51
N CYS A 155 18.33 -6.78 12.98
CA CYS A 155 17.60 -7.98 13.37
C CYS A 155 17.91 -8.26 14.86
N GLY A 156 16.88 -8.25 15.71
CA GLY A 156 17.03 -8.37 17.16
C GLY A 156 16.88 -7.06 17.96
N GLY A 157 16.61 -5.94 17.30
CA GLY A 157 16.43 -4.64 17.95
C GLY A 157 17.72 -3.82 18.00
N GLY A 158 17.56 -2.50 18.05
CA GLY A 158 18.67 -1.53 17.99
C GLY A 158 18.77 -0.84 16.63
N GLU A 159 19.18 0.43 16.67
CA GLU A 159 19.34 1.28 15.49
C GLU A 159 20.80 1.26 15.01
N ILE A 160 20.98 1.25 13.69
CA ILE A 160 22.29 1.37 13.06
C ILE A 160 22.53 2.85 12.79
N LEU A 161 23.30 3.48 13.67
CA LEU A 161 23.70 4.88 13.53
C LEU A 161 24.39 5.12 12.18
N GLY A 162 24.15 6.28 11.57
CA GLY A 162 24.73 6.65 10.27
C GLY A 162 24.11 5.93 9.06
N THR A 163 23.09 5.09 9.25
CA THR A 163 22.34 4.50 8.12
C THR A 163 20.97 5.14 7.98
N GLN A 164 20.40 5.06 6.78
CA GLN A 164 19.02 5.43 6.49
C GLN A 164 18.29 4.26 5.87
N VAL A 165 16.97 4.27 6.01
CA VAL A 165 16.08 3.36 5.30
C VAL A 165 16.37 3.35 3.79
N GLY A 166 16.34 2.18 3.16
CA GLY A 166 16.61 2.05 1.72
C GLY A 166 15.41 2.43 0.86
N SER A 167 15.66 2.85 -0.39
CA SER A 167 14.61 3.17 -1.38
C SER A 167 13.59 2.04 -1.55
N SER A 168 14.01 0.77 -1.51
CA SER A 168 13.11 -0.38 -1.62
C SER A 168 12.04 -0.42 -0.51
N LEU A 169 12.41 -0.06 0.72
CA LEU A 169 11.44 -0.03 1.84
C LEU A 169 10.42 1.09 1.63
N VAL A 170 10.87 2.27 1.19
CA VAL A 170 9.98 3.40 0.88
C VAL A 170 8.98 3.02 -0.21
N SER A 171 9.43 2.38 -1.29
CA SER A 171 8.53 1.89 -2.34
C SER A 171 7.55 0.82 -1.85
N GLN A 172 8.00 -0.09 -0.97
CA GLN A 172 7.12 -1.10 -0.35
C GLN A 172 6.07 -0.46 0.57
N THR A 173 6.46 0.52 1.37
CA THR A 173 5.55 1.31 2.21
C THR A 173 4.50 2.02 1.37
N ILE A 174 4.89 2.70 0.28
CA ILE A 174 3.94 3.35 -0.63
C ILE A 174 2.95 2.34 -1.21
N ASN A 175 3.43 1.18 -1.66
CA ASN A 175 2.58 0.13 -2.23
C ASN A 175 1.59 -0.44 -1.20
N ALA A 176 2.04 -0.66 0.04
CA ALA A 176 1.18 -1.17 1.11
C ALA A 176 0.09 -0.15 1.50
N LEU A 177 0.45 1.12 1.63
CA LEU A 177 -0.49 2.20 1.94
C LEU A 177 -1.49 2.43 0.79
N GLU A 178 -1.03 2.35 -0.47
CA GLU A 178 -1.89 2.43 -1.65
C GLU A 178 -2.88 1.26 -1.71
N ALA A 179 -2.43 0.04 -1.42
CA ALA A 179 -3.30 -1.13 -1.37
C ALA A 179 -4.39 -0.98 -0.30
N LYS A 180 -4.01 -0.51 0.90
CA LYS A 180 -4.98 -0.22 1.97
C LYS A 180 -5.98 0.87 1.56
N ARG A 181 -5.49 1.96 0.97
CA ARG A 181 -6.32 3.08 0.47
C ARG A 181 -7.34 2.61 -0.57
N LYS A 182 -6.91 1.79 -1.54
CA LYS A 182 -7.78 1.25 -2.60
C LYS A 182 -8.88 0.35 -2.05
N ARG A 183 -8.59 -0.47 -1.03
CA ARG A 183 -9.61 -1.29 -0.37
C ARG A 183 -10.67 -0.45 0.34
N GLU A 184 -10.29 0.72 0.87
CA GLU A 184 -11.18 1.56 1.67
C GLU A 184 -11.78 2.74 0.91
N CYS A 185 -11.44 2.93 -0.38
CA CYS A 185 -11.86 4.10 -1.14
C CYS A 185 -13.40 4.21 -1.24
N HIS A 186 -14.10 3.07 -1.28
CA HIS A 186 -15.56 3.00 -1.32
C HIS A 186 -16.23 3.47 -0.03
N LYS A 187 -15.52 3.43 1.11
CA LYS A 187 -16.01 3.95 2.40
C LYS A 187 -15.97 5.49 2.43
N HIS A 188 -15.23 6.10 1.51
CA HIS A 188 -15.00 7.54 1.44
C HIS A 188 -15.25 8.11 0.03
N PRO A 189 -16.45 7.97 -0.53
CA PRO A 189 -16.73 8.37 -1.91
C PRO A 189 -16.64 9.88 -2.13
N LYS A 190 -16.92 10.69 -1.09
CA LYS A 190 -16.87 12.16 -1.14
C LYS A 190 -15.46 12.73 -0.96
N ASN A 191 -14.48 11.91 -0.61
CA ASN A 191 -13.11 12.39 -0.38
C ASN A 191 -12.25 12.17 -1.62
N HIS A 192 -11.96 13.24 -2.36
CA HIS A 192 -11.14 13.15 -3.57
C HIS A 192 -9.71 12.67 -3.31
N ASP A 193 -9.16 12.91 -2.11
CA ASP A 193 -7.81 12.47 -1.74
C ASP A 193 -7.72 10.95 -1.56
N THR A 194 -8.84 10.29 -1.25
CA THR A 194 -8.89 8.82 -1.16
C THR A 194 -9.12 8.15 -2.51
N GLN A 195 -9.33 8.91 -3.58
CA GLN A 195 -9.50 8.39 -4.93
C GLN A 195 -8.22 8.52 -5.79
N LYS A 196 -7.44 9.60 -5.63
CA LYS A 196 -6.18 9.81 -6.38
C LYS A 196 -5.02 8.92 -5.92
N SER A 197 -4.27 8.32 -6.85
CA SER A 197 -3.12 7.47 -6.49
C SER A 197 -2.07 8.23 -5.69
N LEU A 198 -1.52 7.60 -4.65
CA LEU A 198 -0.43 8.17 -3.86
C LEU A 198 0.80 8.49 -4.73
N ARG A 199 1.06 7.68 -5.76
CA ARG A 199 2.20 7.85 -6.66
C ARG A 199 1.98 8.93 -7.72
N ASP A 200 0.76 9.42 -7.92
CA ASP A 200 0.50 10.47 -8.91
C ASP A 200 0.84 11.86 -8.38
N ASP A 201 0.76 12.08 -7.06
CA ASP A 201 1.11 13.34 -6.42
C ASP A 201 2.62 13.61 -6.49
N LEU A 202 2.95 14.86 -6.86
CA LEU A 202 4.32 15.33 -7.03
C LEU A 202 5.17 15.16 -5.76
N ARG A 203 4.60 15.39 -4.57
CA ARG A 203 5.34 15.34 -3.30
C ARG A 203 5.82 13.91 -3.00
N THR A 204 4.95 12.91 -3.23
CA THR A 204 5.34 11.49 -3.09
C THR A 204 6.43 11.13 -4.09
N LYS A 205 6.32 11.58 -5.36
CA LYS A 205 7.33 11.33 -6.40
C LYS A 205 8.68 11.94 -6.04
N VAL A 206 8.71 13.17 -5.51
CA VAL A 206 9.94 13.85 -5.08
C VAL A 206 10.63 13.07 -3.96
N ILE A 207 9.88 12.63 -2.94
CA ILE A 207 10.47 11.86 -1.84
C ILE A 207 10.98 10.50 -2.32
N GLU A 208 10.21 9.76 -3.11
CA GLU A 208 10.64 8.47 -3.65
C GLU A 208 11.86 8.62 -4.57
N GLY A 209 11.88 9.67 -5.40
CA GLY A 209 13.00 10.02 -6.29
C GLY A 209 14.28 10.34 -5.51
N ALA A 210 14.20 11.18 -4.49
CA ALA A 210 15.35 11.53 -3.65
C ALA A 210 16.02 10.30 -3.01
N MET A 211 15.25 9.25 -2.71
CA MET A 211 15.77 8.00 -2.15
C MET A 211 16.47 7.11 -3.19
N LYS A 212 16.11 7.21 -4.47
CA LYS A 212 16.76 6.43 -5.55
C LYS A 212 18.16 6.94 -5.87
N HIS A 213 18.39 8.25 -5.76
CA HIS A 213 19.67 8.90 -6.08
C HIS A 213 20.72 8.81 -4.95
N LYS A 214 20.38 8.31 -3.76
CA LYS A 214 21.32 8.08 -2.65
C LYS A 214 22.18 6.81 -2.78
N LYS A 215 22.37 6.28 -3.99
CA LYS A 215 23.29 5.13 -4.22
C LYS A 215 24.70 5.67 -4.44
N PRO A 216 25.72 5.21 -3.69
CA PRO A 216 27.12 5.50 -3.99
C PRO A 216 27.55 4.86 -5.30
#